data_AF-M3AR26-F1
#
_entry.id   AF-M3AR26-F1
#
_cell.length_a   1.000
_cell.length_b   1.000
_cell.length_c   1.000
_cell.angle_alpha   90.00
_cell.angle_beta   90.00
_cell.angle_gamma   90.00
#
_symmetry.space_group_name_H-M   'P 1'
#
loop_
_entity.id
_entity.type
_entity.pdbx_description
1 polymer ?
#
loop_
_entity_poly.entity_id
_entity_poly.type
_entity_poly.pdbx_seq_one_letter_code
_entity_poly.pdbx_strand_id
1 'polypeptide(L)'
;PKLKRWLAQDRIYALSYTTFIGSLLSQISIPHGSNRETSIEWRVVDILIEGLGNIRGEIALFESSAREEGWLEERRFVRGVGLRGSWEVAACWSSPQTRNYQDLFAGAILVGLTILWAPEECYLRAWRFALGKVKVGKEADVMQRVFIPNWSSREFETFVRKLGGLVNEMATKCGVEERGWVWKECEAAWRQVIWVEKEFWPDV
;
A
#
# COMPACT_ATOMS: atom_id res chain seq x y z
N PRO A 1 -4.06 -19.74 -9.90
CA PRO A 1 -5.09 -18.80 -10.45
C PRO A 1 -5.48 -17.65 -9.52
N LYS A 2 -5.87 -17.95 -8.26
CA LYS A 2 -6.24 -16.91 -7.26
C LYS A 2 -5.06 -16.00 -6.90
N LEU A 3 -3.88 -16.57 -6.64
CA LEU A 3 -2.65 -15.80 -6.36
C LEU A 3 -2.28 -14.82 -7.47
N LYS A 4 -2.23 -15.31 -8.73
CA LYS A 4 -1.96 -14.46 -9.91
C LYS A 4 -2.94 -13.28 -10.02
N ARG A 5 -4.22 -13.52 -9.71
CA ARG A 5 -5.26 -12.49 -9.75
C ARG A 5 -5.11 -11.48 -8.62
N TRP A 6 -4.82 -11.93 -7.41
CA TRP A 6 -4.56 -11.06 -6.27
C TRP A 6 -3.35 -10.17 -6.54
N LEU A 7 -2.20 -10.73 -6.92
CA LEU A 7 -0.99 -9.98 -7.27
C LEU A 7 -1.22 -8.95 -8.39
N ALA A 8 -2.02 -9.29 -9.40
CA ALA A 8 -2.34 -8.36 -10.49
C ALA A 8 -3.17 -7.17 -10.01
N GLN A 9 -4.09 -7.38 -9.05
CA GLN A 9 -4.87 -6.32 -8.44
C GLN A 9 -4.03 -5.48 -7.47
N ASP A 10 -3.13 -6.12 -6.72
CA ASP A 10 -2.19 -5.47 -5.83
C ASP A 10 -1.25 -4.53 -6.58
N ARG A 11 -0.81 -4.92 -7.77
CA ARG A 11 -0.06 -4.04 -8.67
C ARG A 11 -0.87 -2.81 -9.11
N ILE A 12 -2.17 -2.94 -9.41
CA ILE A 12 -3.01 -1.79 -9.81
C ILE A 12 -3.20 -0.84 -8.64
N TYR A 13 -3.41 -1.40 -7.44
CA TYR A 13 -3.44 -0.64 -6.20
C TYR A 13 -2.13 0.14 -5.99
N ALA A 14 -0.98 -0.53 -6.11
CA ALA A 14 0.34 0.06 -5.97
C ALA A 14 0.62 1.20 -6.97
N LEU A 15 0.17 1.06 -8.22
CA LEU A 15 0.27 2.13 -9.22
C LEU A 15 -0.51 3.39 -8.81
N SER A 16 -1.66 3.21 -8.17
CA SER A 16 -2.53 4.32 -7.73
C SER A 16 -1.92 5.05 -6.53
N TYR A 17 -1.19 4.31 -5.69
CA TYR A 17 -0.44 4.83 -4.55
C TYR A 17 0.56 5.93 -4.94
N THR A 18 1.17 5.81 -6.12
CA THR A 18 2.12 6.81 -6.64
C THR A 18 1.44 8.16 -6.86
N THR A 19 0.28 8.17 -7.52
CA THR A 19 -0.49 9.40 -7.76
C THR A 19 -1.04 9.97 -6.45
N PHE A 20 -1.47 9.10 -5.53
CA PHE A 20 -1.94 9.51 -4.22
C PHE A 20 -0.85 10.23 -3.41
N ILE A 21 0.34 9.63 -3.25
CA ILE A 21 1.44 10.27 -2.53
C ILE A 21 1.84 11.60 -3.21
N GLY A 22 1.83 11.65 -4.55
CA GLY A 22 2.04 12.90 -5.29
C GLY A 22 1.03 13.99 -4.91
N SER A 23 -0.24 13.64 -4.71
CA SER A 23 -1.27 14.57 -4.25
C SER A 23 -1.02 15.05 -2.82
N LEU A 24 -0.54 14.19 -1.91
CA LEU A 24 -0.22 14.57 -0.54
C LEU A 24 0.99 15.52 -0.49
N LEU A 25 2.03 15.21 -1.26
CA LEU A 25 3.21 16.07 -1.41
C LEU A 25 2.82 17.47 -1.88
N SER A 26 1.85 17.56 -2.81
CA SER A 26 1.40 18.86 -3.34
C SER A 26 0.69 19.74 -2.30
N GLN A 27 0.20 19.17 -1.19
CA GLN A 27 -0.48 19.91 -0.12
C GLN A 27 0.49 20.44 0.95
N ILE A 28 1.75 19.99 0.97
CA ILE A 28 2.71 20.35 2.01
C ILE A 28 3.42 21.65 1.67
N SER A 29 3.38 22.61 2.60
CA SER A 29 4.20 23.81 2.54
C SER A 29 5.42 23.65 3.44
N ILE A 30 6.61 23.51 2.84
CA ILE A 30 7.86 23.35 3.59
C ILE A 30 8.28 24.70 4.18
N PRO A 31 8.55 24.79 5.50
CA PRO A 31 9.05 26.02 6.11
C PRO A 31 10.40 26.48 5.52
N HIS A 32 10.57 27.79 5.33
CA HIS A 32 11.81 28.37 4.78
C HIS A 32 12.93 28.59 5.82
N GLY A 33 12.66 28.35 7.11
CA GLY A 33 13.60 28.58 8.20
C GLY A 33 14.83 27.67 8.18
N SER A 34 15.87 28.06 8.90
CA SER A 34 17.10 27.27 9.07
C SER A 34 16.89 25.96 9.84
N ASN A 35 15.78 25.84 10.58
CA ASN A 35 15.38 24.64 11.31
C ASN A 35 14.37 23.77 10.55
N ARG A 36 14.18 23.97 9.24
CA ARG A 36 13.16 23.22 8.47
C ARG A 36 13.33 21.70 8.54
N GLU A 37 14.56 21.19 8.66
CA GLU A 37 14.83 19.74 8.71
C GLU A 37 14.24 19.06 9.96
N THR A 38 13.96 19.82 11.02
CA THR A 38 13.31 19.31 12.24
C THR A 38 11.79 19.55 12.24
N SER A 39 11.27 20.23 11.23
CA SER A 39 9.83 20.47 11.06
C SER A 39 9.09 19.17 10.77
N ILE A 40 7.80 19.13 11.11
CA ILE A 40 6.99 17.95 10.82
C ILE A 40 6.73 17.84 9.33
N GLU A 41 6.58 18.97 8.64
CA GLU A 41 6.37 19.08 7.20
C GLU A 41 7.53 18.43 6.44
N TRP A 42 8.77 18.70 6.85
CA TRP A 42 9.96 18.08 6.26
C TRP A 42 9.99 16.57 6.47
N ARG A 43 9.72 16.11 7.70
CA ARG A 43 9.68 14.68 8.03
C ARG A 43 8.53 13.94 7.33
N VAL A 44 7.40 14.62 7.10
CA VAL A 44 6.27 14.09 6.32
C VAL A 44 6.67 13.99 4.84
N VAL A 45 7.38 14.98 4.29
CA VAL A 45 7.93 14.86 2.93
C VAL A 45 8.89 13.68 2.81
N ASP A 46 9.80 13.52 3.78
CA ASP A 46 10.76 12.41 3.80
C ASP A 46 10.05 11.04 3.81
N ILE A 47 9.03 10.85 4.67
CA ILE A 47 8.31 9.56 4.73
C ILE A 47 7.49 9.30 3.46
N LEU A 48 6.95 10.34 2.83
CA LEU A 48 6.22 10.22 1.55
C LEU A 48 7.18 9.84 0.41
N ILE A 49 8.38 10.42 0.38
CA ILE A 49 9.44 10.05 -0.58
C ILE A 49 9.91 8.61 -0.33
N GLU A 50 10.12 8.21 0.93
CA GLU A 50 10.44 6.83 1.31
C GLU A 50 9.33 5.87 0.83
N GLY A 51 8.06 6.22 1.04
CA GLY A 51 6.90 5.46 0.55
C GLY A 51 6.86 5.33 -0.99
N LEU A 52 7.19 6.39 -1.73
CA LEU A 52 7.32 6.34 -3.20
C LEU A 52 8.45 5.40 -3.63
N GLY A 53 9.57 5.41 -2.91
CA GLY A 53 10.68 4.47 -3.14
C GLY A 53 10.24 3.03 -2.93
N ASN A 54 9.56 2.76 -1.81
CA ASN A 54 9.06 1.45 -1.44
C ASN A 54 8.08 0.91 -2.49
N ILE A 55 7.04 1.67 -2.84
CA ILE A 55 6.01 1.20 -3.77
C ILE A 55 6.57 0.96 -5.18
N ARG A 56 7.54 1.77 -5.61
CA ARG A 56 8.25 1.54 -6.88
C ARG A 56 9.06 0.24 -6.84
N GLY A 57 9.70 -0.06 -5.70
CA GLY A 57 10.37 -1.32 -5.45
C GLY A 57 9.40 -2.51 -5.50
N GLU A 58 8.22 -2.38 -4.90
CA GLU A 58 7.18 -3.41 -4.92
C GLU A 58 6.64 -3.67 -6.33
N ILE A 59 6.39 -2.63 -7.12
CA ILE A 59 5.99 -2.79 -8.53
C ILE A 59 7.05 -3.58 -9.29
N ALA A 60 8.33 -3.25 -9.11
CA ALA A 60 9.42 -3.98 -9.74
C ALA A 60 9.50 -5.44 -9.26
N LEU A 61 9.27 -5.68 -7.98
CA LEU A 61 9.21 -7.02 -7.37
C LEU A 61 8.07 -7.86 -7.97
N PHE A 62 6.88 -7.28 -8.15
CA PHE A 62 5.75 -7.95 -8.79
C PHE A 62 6.07 -8.33 -10.24
N GLU A 63 6.67 -7.40 -10.99
CA GLU A 63 6.99 -7.60 -12.40
C GLU A 63 8.12 -8.60 -12.60
N SER A 64 9.15 -8.61 -11.73
CA SER A 64 10.21 -9.62 -11.77
C SER A 64 9.67 -11.00 -11.42
N SER A 65 8.85 -11.11 -10.37
CA SER A 65 8.20 -12.36 -9.96
C SER A 65 7.31 -12.92 -11.08
N ALA A 66 6.49 -12.08 -11.71
CA ALA A 66 5.63 -12.49 -12.81
C ALA A 66 6.42 -12.98 -14.04
N ARG A 67 7.61 -12.41 -14.28
CA ARG A 67 8.51 -12.83 -15.36
C ARG A 67 9.18 -14.16 -15.06
N GLU A 68 9.77 -14.31 -13.87
CA GLU A 68 10.45 -15.54 -13.43
C GLU A 68 9.50 -16.75 -13.41
N GLU A 69 8.23 -16.51 -13.05
CA GLU A 69 7.21 -17.55 -13.02
C GLU A 69 6.54 -17.79 -14.40
N GLY A 70 6.96 -17.10 -15.46
CA GLY A 70 6.45 -17.29 -16.83
C GLY A 70 5.02 -16.77 -17.08
N TRP A 71 4.47 -15.92 -16.20
CA TRP A 71 3.07 -15.49 -16.29
C TRP A 71 2.81 -14.49 -17.43
N LEU A 72 3.86 -13.80 -17.87
CA LEU A 72 3.83 -12.87 -19.01
C LEU A 72 3.68 -13.60 -20.35
N GLU A 73 4.15 -14.84 -20.44
CA GLU A 73 4.18 -15.64 -21.67
C GLU A 73 2.90 -16.46 -21.87
N GLU A 74 2.22 -16.84 -20.78
CA GLU A 74 0.91 -17.51 -20.81
C GLU A 74 -0.13 -16.57 -21.46
N ARG A 75 -0.58 -16.83 -22.69
CA ARG A 75 -1.59 -15.98 -23.36
C ARG A 75 -3.03 -16.42 -23.11
N ARG A 76 -3.93 -15.45 -22.95
CA ARG A 76 -5.38 -15.66 -22.86
C ARG A 76 -6.13 -14.65 -23.74
N PHE A 77 -7.21 -15.12 -24.36
CA PHE A 77 -8.11 -14.26 -25.14
C PHE A 77 -9.15 -13.61 -24.23
N VAL A 78 -9.32 -12.29 -24.36
CA VAL A 78 -10.34 -11.50 -23.66
C VAL A 78 -11.24 -10.82 -24.67
N ARG A 79 -12.55 -11.05 -24.55
CA ARG A 79 -13.56 -10.42 -25.40
C ARG A 79 -13.49 -8.90 -25.28
N GLY A 80 -13.31 -8.21 -26.41
CA GLY A 80 -13.19 -6.74 -26.47
C GLY A 80 -11.77 -6.18 -26.28
N VAL A 81 -10.79 -7.01 -25.93
CA VAL A 81 -9.39 -6.58 -25.70
C VAL A 81 -8.38 -7.38 -26.56
N GLY A 82 -8.73 -8.60 -26.99
CA GLY A 82 -7.88 -9.44 -27.85
C GLY A 82 -7.04 -10.45 -27.06
N LEU A 83 -5.98 -10.98 -27.68
CA LEU A 83 -5.06 -11.94 -27.09
C LEU A 83 -3.99 -11.21 -26.26
N ARG A 84 -3.97 -11.42 -24.94
CA ARG A 84 -3.02 -10.78 -24.00
C ARG A 84 -2.31 -11.79 -23.10
N GLY A 85 -1.25 -11.36 -22.43
CA GLY A 85 -0.62 -12.15 -21.37
C GLY A 85 -1.55 -12.34 -20.18
N SER A 86 -1.49 -13.49 -19.50
CA SER A 86 -2.42 -13.88 -18.43
C SER A 86 -2.40 -12.90 -17.25
N TRP A 87 -1.23 -12.33 -16.96
CA TRP A 87 -1.01 -11.26 -16.00
C TRP A 87 -1.72 -9.96 -16.41
N GLU A 88 -1.59 -9.56 -17.68
CA GLU A 88 -2.28 -8.37 -18.20
C GLU A 88 -3.80 -8.53 -18.17
N VAL A 89 -4.29 -9.74 -18.44
CA VAL A 89 -5.73 -10.07 -18.33
C VAL A 89 -6.20 -9.94 -16.89
N ALA A 90 -5.42 -10.41 -15.92
CA ALA A 90 -5.74 -10.29 -14.50
C ALA A 90 -5.71 -8.83 -14.00
N ALA A 91 -4.94 -7.97 -14.67
CA ALA A 91 -4.84 -6.53 -14.40
C ALA A 91 -5.74 -5.66 -15.31
N CYS A 92 -6.59 -6.25 -16.17
CA CYS A 92 -7.33 -5.50 -17.19
C CYS A 92 -8.42 -4.59 -16.61
N TRP A 93 -8.88 -4.87 -15.38
CA TRP A 93 -9.90 -4.09 -14.68
C TRP A 93 -9.57 -4.02 -13.20
N SER A 94 -9.61 -2.81 -12.62
CA SER A 94 -9.62 -2.65 -11.17
C SER A 94 -10.85 -3.34 -10.59
N SER A 95 -10.65 -4.20 -9.60
CA SER A 95 -11.74 -4.73 -8.79
C SER A 95 -12.49 -3.58 -8.10
N PRO A 96 -13.78 -3.76 -7.73
CA PRO A 96 -14.50 -2.77 -6.93
C PRO A 96 -13.73 -2.36 -5.66
N GLN A 97 -13.05 -3.30 -5.01
CA GLN A 97 -12.22 -3.07 -3.84
C GLN A 97 -11.03 -2.15 -4.16
N THR A 98 -10.26 -2.46 -5.21
CA THR A 98 -9.15 -1.62 -5.68
C THR A 98 -9.63 -0.22 -6.07
N ARG A 99 -10.82 -0.11 -6.69
CA ARG A 99 -11.42 1.18 -7.02
C ARG A 99 -11.80 1.98 -5.79
N ASN A 100 -12.36 1.34 -4.76
CA ASN A 100 -12.67 2.01 -3.51
C ASN A 100 -11.43 2.58 -2.82
N TYR A 101 -10.26 1.92 -2.94
CA TYR A 101 -8.98 2.52 -2.52
C TYR A 101 -8.61 3.75 -3.33
N GLN A 102 -8.74 3.68 -4.66
CA GLN A 102 -8.46 4.80 -5.55
C GLN A 102 -9.33 6.02 -5.22
N ASP A 103 -10.59 5.81 -4.88
CA ASP A 103 -11.55 6.87 -4.55
C ASP A 103 -11.29 7.51 -3.17
N LEU A 104 -10.71 6.76 -2.22
CA LEU A 104 -10.34 7.28 -0.89
C LEU A 104 -9.21 8.32 -0.94
N PHE A 105 -8.41 8.34 -2.00
CA PHE A 105 -7.21 9.17 -2.11
C PHE A 105 -7.46 10.69 -2.28
N ALA A 106 -8.70 11.16 -2.14
CA ALA A 106 -9.08 12.57 -2.13
C ALA A 106 -9.43 13.04 -0.70
N GLY A 107 -8.47 13.62 0.02
CA GLY A 107 -8.71 14.08 1.39
C GLY A 107 -7.67 15.07 1.93
N ALA A 108 -7.98 15.66 3.09
CA ALA A 108 -7.06 16.50 3.85
C ALA A 108 -5.82 15.71 4.26
N ILE A 109 -4.65 16.37 4.34
CA ILE A 109 -3.36 15.70 4.52
C ILE A 109 -3.31 14.68 5.66
N LEU A 110 -3.92 14.94 6.82
CA LEU A 110 -3.94 14.00 7.94
C LEU A 110 -4.79 12.76 7.67
N VAL A 111 -5.94 12.93 7.02
CA VAL A 111 -6.78 11.83 6.54
C VAL A 111 -6.02 11.03 5.49
N GLY A 112 -5.31 11.72 4.59
CA GLY A 112 -4.44 11.10 3.60
C GLY A 112 -3.30 10.27 4.21
N LEU A 113 -2.59 10.80 5.21
CA LEU A 113 -1.57 10.04 5.94
C LEU A 113 -2.16 8.86 6.71
N THR A 114 -3.40 8.99 7.21
CA THR A 114 -4.12 7.86 7.83
C THR A 114 -4.40 6.78 6.81
N ILE A 115 -4.87 7.15 5.60
CA ILE A 115 -5.13 6.23 4.49
C ILE A 115 -3.83 5.58 3.98
N LEU A 116 -2.69 6.28 4.06
CA LEU A 116 -1.38 5.72 3.72
C LEU A 116 -0.90 4.75 4.81
N TRP A 117 -1.00 5.11 6.07
CA TRP A 117 -0.54 4.28 7.18
C TRP A 117 -1.35 2.99 7.31
N ALA A 118 -2.65 3.08 7.09
CA ALA A 118 -3.57 2.02 7.43
C ALA A 118 -3.37 0.68 6.71
N PRO A 119 -3.29 0.63 5.37
CA PRO A 119 -3.06 -0.62 4.65
C PRO A 119 -1.68 -1.20 4.97
N GLU A 120 -0.67 -0.37 5.22
CA GLU A 120 0.69 -0.81 5.58
C GLU A 120 0.72 -1.56 6.92
N GLU A 121 -0.01 -1.07 7.92
CA GLU A 121 -0.17 -1.75 9.21
C GLU A 121 -0.96 -3.05 9.05
N CYS A 122 -2.01 -3.07 8.21
CA CYS A 122 -2.74 -4.29 7.88
C CYS A 122 -1.85 -5.34 7.19
N TYR A 123 -1.06 -4.93 6.20
CA TYR A 123 -0.09 -5.79 5.52
C TYR A 123 0.93 -6.34 6.49
N LEU A 124 1.61 -5.49 7.27
CA LEU A 124 2.62 -5.92 8.24
C LEU A 124 2.06 -6.98 9.19
N ARG A 125 0.85 -6.79 9.71
CA ARG A 125 0.20 -7.77 10.60
C ARG A 125 -0.12 -9.08 9.89
N ALA A 126 -0.71 -9.01 8.69
CA ALA A 126 -1.07 -10.18 7.91
C ALA A 126 0.17 -11.02 7.55
N TRP A 127 1.22 -10.37 7.06
CA TRP A 127 2.45 -11.04 6.64
C TRP A 127 3.28 -11.60 7.79
N ARG A 128 3.31 -10.93 8.95
CA ARG A 128 3.91 -11.51 10.16
C ARG A 128 3.14 -12.71 10.69
N PHE A 129 1.81 -12.66 10.63
CA PHE A 129 0.99 -13.83 10.95
C PHE A 129 1.32 -14.99 9.99
N ALA A 130 1.41 -14.72 8.69
CA ALA A 130 1.78 -15.72 7.68
C ALA A 130 3.18 -16.31 7.94
N LEU A 131 4.18 -15.47 8.27
CA LEU A 131 5.53 -15.91 8.64
C LEU A 131 5.50 -16.93 9.80
N GLY A 132 4.69 -16.66 10.83
CA GLY A 132 4.51 -17.58 11.97
C GLY A 132 3.82 -18.91 11.63
N LYS A 133 3.27 -19.07 10.42
CA LYS A 133 2.63 -20.30 9.93
C LYS A 133 3.47 -21.04 8.88
N VAL A 134 4.59 -20.48 8.43
CA VAL A 134 5.48 -21.14 7.46
C VAL A 134 6.06 -22.41 8.08
N LYS A 135 5.83 -23.56 7.44
CA LYS A 135 6.39 -24.85 7.85
C LYS A 135 7.72 -25.07 7.15
N VAL A 136 8.77 -25.32 7.93
CA VAL A 136 10.09 -25.70 7.40
C VAL A 136 9.99 -27.11 6.81
N GLY A 137 10.26 -27.27 5.50
CA GLY A 137 10.42 -28.59 4.87
C GLY A 137 9.67 -28.87 3.57
N LYS A 138 8.88 -27.93 3.03
CA LYS A 138 8.36 -28.00 1.64
C LYS A 138 9.18 -27.08 0.73
N GLU A 139 9.19 -27.36 -0.58
CA GLU A 139 9.61 -26.37 -1.57
C GLU A 139 8.84 -25.07 -1.34
N ALA A 140 9.59 -24.01 -1.05
CA ALA A 140 9.03 -22.69 -0.77
C ALA A 140 8.49 -22.10 -2.07
N ASP A 141 7.18 -21.87 -2.11
CA ASP A 141 6.55 -21.13 -3.21
C ASP A 141 6.97 -19.65 -3.20
N VAL A 142 6.58 -18.91 -4.25
CA VAL A 142 6.87 -17.48 -4.37
C VAL A 142 6.41 -16.65 -3.16
N MET A 143 5.35 -17.09 -2.47
CA MET A 143 4.88 -16.41 -1.25
C MET A 143 5.90 -16.53 -0.13
N GLN A 144 6.37 -17.75 0.15
CA GLN A 144 7.35 -18.00 1.22
C GLN A 144 8.73 -17.43 0.90
N ARG A 145 9.11 -17.44 -0.37
CA ARG A 145 10.46 -17.12 -0.80
C ARG A 145 10.67 -15.63 -1.07
N VAL A 146 9.63 -14.90 -1.48
CA VAL A 146 9.72 -13.49 -1.91
C VAL A 146 8.82 -12.57 -1.07
N PHE A 147 7.52 -12.86 -1.02
CA PHE A 147 6.53 -11.93 -0.48
C PHE A 147 6.50 -11.87 1.04
N ILE A 148 6.48 -13.02 1.72
CA ILE A 148 6.52 -13.08 3.19
C ILE A 148 7.78 -12.36 3.72
N PRO A 149 9.01 -12.65 3.24
CA PRO A 149 10.19 -11.94 3.71
C PRO A 149 10.14 -10.43 3.49
N ASN A 150 9.57 -9.95 2.38
CA ASN A 150 9.48 -8.52 2.05
C ASN A 150 8.63 -7.75 3.07
N TRP A 151 7.36 -8.14 3.25
CA TRP A 151 6.41 -7.42 4.10
C TRP A 151 6.39 -7.85 5.56
N SER A 152 7.23 -8.82 5.94
CA SER A 152 7.51 -9.12 7.36
C SER A 152 8.90 -8.67 7.82
N SER A 153 9.64 -7.97 6.94
CA SER A 153 10.98 -7.45 7.21
C SER A 153 11.00 -6.39 8.32
N ARG A 154 12.17 -6.21 8.93
CA ARG A 154 12.37 -5.17 9.97
C ARG A 154 12.36 -3.78 9.35
N GLU A 155 12.84 -3.68 8.12
CA GLU A 155 12.86 -2.47 7.31
C GLU A 155 11.43 -1.98 7.08
N PHE A 156 10.54 -2.87 6.62
CA PHE A 156 9.12 -2.56 6.44
C PHE A 156 8.44 -2.21 7.77
N GLU A 157 8.68 -2.99 8.84
CA GLU A 157 8.15 -2.65 10.18
C GLU A 157 8.58 -1.24 10.63
N THR A 158 9.86 -0.89 10.43
CA THR A 158 10.38 0.42 10.81
C THR A 158 9.68 1.53 10.04
N PHE A 159 9.45 1.36 8.74
CA PHE A 159 8.69 2.28 7.91
C PHE A 159 7.25 2.47 8.45
N VAL A 160 6.51 1.39 8.69
CA VAL A 160 5.12 1.45 9.19
C VAL A 160 5.06 2.16 10.55
N ARG A 161 5.99 1.88 11.46
CA ARG A 161 6.06 2.50 12.79
C ARG A 161 6.38 4.00 12.70
N LYS A 162 7.33 4.39 11.84
CA LYS A 162 7.63 5.81 11.59
C LYS A 162 6.41 6.55 11.05
N LEU A 163 5.73 5.96 10.05
CA LEU A 163 4.55 6.54 9.43
C LEU A 163 3.41 6.73 10.44
N GLY A 164 3.10 5.71 11.24
CA GLY A 164 2.09 5.82 12.30
C GLY A 164 2.47 6.83 13.40
N GLY A 165 3.76 6.93 13.74
CA GLY A 165 4.27 7.96 14.65
C GLY A 165 4.05 9.38 14.11
N LEU A 166 4.28 9.61 12.81
CA LEU A 166 4.05 10.90 12.16
C LEU A 166 2.57 11.27 12.07
N VAL A 167 1.67 10.31 11.82
CA VAL A 167 0.20 10.55 11.88
C VAL A 167 -0.19 11.07 13.26
N ASN A 168 0.27 10.41 14.32
CA ASN A 168 -0.03 10.82 15.70
C ASN A 168 0.59 12.19 16.06
N GLU A 169 1.83 12.44 15.64
CA GLU A 169 2.51 13.72 15.86
C GLU A 169 1.80 14.87 15.14
N MET A 170 1.34 14.64 13.90
CA MET A 170 0.58 15.63 13.13
C MET A 170 -0.77 15.91 13.78
N ALA A 171 -1.51 14.87 14.18
CA ALA A 171 -2.77 15.04 14.90
C ALA A 171 -2.59 15.90 16.16
N THR A 172 -1.51 15.66 16.91
CA THR A 172 -1.18 16.43 18.12
C THR A 172 -0.83 17.89 17.78
N LYS A 173 0.04 18.13 16.79
CA LYS A 173 0.47 19.49 16.40
C LYS A 173 -0.67 20.32 15.81
N CYS A 174 -1.57 19.69 15.06
CA CYS A 174 -2.75 20.34 14.50
C CYS A 174 -3.87 20.53 15.54
N GLY A 175 -3.69 20.11 16.79
CA GLY A 175 -4.69 20.25 17.84
C GLY A 175 -5.96 19.44 17.56
N VAL A 176 -5.83 18.26 16.93
CA VAL A 176 -6.97 17.41 16.63
C VAL A 176 -7.59 16.90 17.92
N GLU A 177 -8.79 17.38 18.21
CA GLU A 177 -9.57 16.95 19.37
C GLU A 177 -10.08 15.51 19.18
N GLU A 178 -9.99 14.71 20.24
CA GLU A 178 -10.56 13.37 20.24
C GLU A 178 -12.08 13.45 19.97
N ARG A 179 -12.58 12.65 19.02
CA ARG A 179 -13.98 12.69 18.54
C ARG A 179 -14.40 14.01 17.86
N GLY A 180 -13.47 14.93 17.64
CA GLY A 180 -13.65 16.10 16.79
C GLY A 180 -13.89 15.70 15.33
N TRP A 181 -14.19 16.68 14.47
CA TRP A 181 -14.50 16.40 13.06
C TRP A 181 -13.35 15.69 12.34
N VAL A 182 -12.13 16.23 12.42
CA VAL A 182 -10.94 15.63 11.77
C VAL A 182 -10.67 14.22 12.29
N TRP A 183 -10.82 13.99 13.59
CA TRP A 183 -10.69 12.65 14.18
C TRP A 183 -11.69 11.66 13.58
N LYS A 184 -12.95 12.07 13.42
CA LYS A 184 -14.00 11.23 12.82
C LYS A 184 -13.73 10.94 11.35
N GLU A 185 -13.19 11.90 10.60
CA GLU A 185 -12.79 11.67 9.20
C GLU A 185 -11.65 10.64 9.11
N CYS A 186 -10.61 10.77 9.95
CA CYS A 186 -9.55 9.77 10.05
C CYS A 186 -10.08 8.39 10.47
N GLU A 187 -11.00 8.34 11.43
CA GLU A 187 -11.61 7.09 11.90
C GLU A 187 -12.51 6.46 10.82
N ALA A 188 -13.27 7.26 10.08
CA ALA A 188 -14.08 6.79 8.95
C ALA A 188 -13.19 6.24 7.83
N ALA A 189 -12.11 6.94 7.50
CA ALA A 189 -11.12 6.47 6.53
C ALA A 189 -10.47 5.16 6.99
N TRP A 190 -10.04 5.06 8.25
CA TRP A 190 -9.50 3.82 8.84
C TRP A 190 -10.48 2.65 8.76
N ARG A 191 -11.75 2.87 9.13
CA ARG A 191 -12.81 1.84 9.01
C ARG A 191 -13.00 1.40 7.57
N GLN A 192 -12.99 2.34 6.63
CA GLN A 192 -13.12 2.03 5.22
C GLN A 192 -11.92 1.20 4.75
N VAL A 193 -10.69 1.55 5.13
CA VAL A 193 -9.49 0.77 4.80
C VAL A 193 -9.60 -0.65 5.36
N ILE A 194 -9.97 -0.84 6.63
CA ILE A 194 -10.15 -2.19 7.19
C ILE A 194 -11.16 -3.00 6.37
N TRP A 195 -12.27 -2.38 6.00
CA TRP A 195 -13.29 -3.05 5.20
C TRP A 195 -12.76 -3.43 3.81
N VAL A 196 -12.07 -2.52 3.12
CA VAL A 196 -11.49 -2.82 1.81
C VAL A 196 -10.40 -3.88 1.92
N GLU A 197 -9.49 -3.79 2.90
CA GLU A 197 -8.46 -4.80 3.18
C GLU A 197 -9.09 -6.18 3.35
N LYS A 198 -10.12 -6.30 4.20
CA LYS A 198 -10.82 -7.57 4.44
C LYS A 198 -11.37 -8.17 3.15
N GLU A 199 -11.98 -7.35 2.29
CA GLU A 199 -12.57 -7.78 1.02
C GLU A 199 -11.52 -7.96 -0.10
N PHE A 200 -10.32 -7.42 0.07
CA PHE A 200 -9.22 -7.49 -0.90
C PHE A 200 -8.53 -8.86 -0.89
N TRP A 201 -8.41 -9.48 0.30
CA TRP A 201 -7.84 -10.82 0.42
C TRP A 201 -8.74 -11.86 -0.27
N PRO A 202 -8.19 -12.75 -1.10
CA PRO A 202 -8.98 -13.77 -1.78
C PRO A 202 -9.47 -14.82 -0.77
N ASP A 203 -10.72 -15.27 -0.91
CA ASP A 203 -11.21 -16.46 -0.21
C ASP A 203 -10.33 -17.67 -0.60
N VAL A 204 -9.51 -18.17 0.33
CA VAL A 204 -8.59 -19.30 0.16
C VAL A 204 -9.08 -20.55 0.85
#